data_AF-A0A7S0UP89-F1
#
_entry.id   AF-A0A7S0UP89-F1
#
_cell.length_a   1.000
_cell.length_b   1.000
_cell.length_c   1.000
_cell.angle_alpha   90.00
_cell.angle_beta   90.00
_cell.angle_gamma   90.00
#
_symmetry.space_group_name_H-M   'P 1'
#
loop_
_entity.id
_entity.type
_entity.pdbx_description
1 polymer ?
#
loop_
_entity_poly.entity_id
_entity_poly.type
_entity_poly.pdbx_seq_one_letter_code
_entity_poly.pdbx_strand_id
1 'polypeptide(L)'
;MKILEHNVGVLTNTEVAKGLQKRGAHIISTTKGTATTSEKLLYQYVSNTKLIPVDKVPECKKKLEEFKLSKGEIIQLINLVPSNPIDVHITVENCEERLGSDGVESVLCVFDAFNGTTAQQ
;
A
#
# COMPACT_ATOMS: atom_id res chain seq x y z
N MET A 1 21.88 -2.01 23.04
CA MET A 1 20.46 -2.24 22.70
C MET A 1 20.21 -3.74 22.67
N LYS A 2 19.08 -4.23 23.20
CA LYS A 2 18.64 -5.62 23.01
C LYS A 2 17.35 -5.59 22.19
N ILE A 3 17.23 -6.50 21.21
CA ILE A 3 16.03 -6.65 20.40
C ILE A 3 15.00 -7.40 21.25
N LEU A 4 13.83 -6.79 21.47
CA LEU A 4 12.74 -7.40 22.22
C LEU A 4 11.89 -8.30 21.31
N GLU A 5 11.52 -7.80 20.13
CA GLU A 5 10.76 -8.53 19.13
C GLU A 5 11.34 -8.29 17.73
N HIS A 6 11.42 -9.35 16.93
CA HIS A 6 11.99 -9.30 15.59
C HIS A 6 11.01 -8.76 14.55
N ASN A 7 9.70 -8.99 14.72
CA ASN A 7 8.66 -8.50 13.83
C ASN A 7 7.41 -8.14 14.63
N VAL A 8 7.30 -6.85 14.98
CA VAL A 8 6.16 -6.28 15.72
C VAL A 8 4.93 -6.14 14.82
N GLY A 9 5.13 -6.00 13.50
CA GLY A 9 4.04 -5.79 12.58
C GLY A 9 4.46 -5.42 11.17
N VAL A 10 3.46 -5.43 10.31
CA VAL A 10 3.55 -5.11 8.89
C VAL A 10 3.04 -3.70 8.64
N LEU A 11 3.72 -2.95 7.79
CA LEU A 11 3.43 -1.55 7.47
C LEU A 11 3.13 -1.41 5.98
N THR A 12 2.17 -0.56 5.62
CA THR A 12 1.87 -0.25 4.22
C THR A 12 2.78 0.88 3.69
N ASN A 13 2.98 0.92 2.37
CA ASN A 13 3.76 1.99 1.74
C ASN A 13 3.20 3.39 2.04
N THR A 14 1.89 3.48 2.25
CA THR A 14 1.16 4.72 2.57
C THR A 14 1.46 5.22 3.98
N GLU A 15 1.51 4.31 4.97
CA GLU A 15 1.91 4.62 6.35
C GLU A 15 3.38 5.02 6.43
N VAL A 16 4.23 4.31 5.68
CA VAL A 16 5.66 4.61 5.57
C VAL A 16 5.87 6.00 4.98
N ALA A 17 5.17 6.36 3.90
CA ALA A 17 5.22 7.70 3.31
C ALA A 17 4.89 8.79 4.33
N LYS A 18 3.78 8.62 5.08
CA LYS A 18 3.35 9.57 6.11
C LYS A 18 4.36 9.68 7.26
N GLY A 19 4.95 8.55 7.67
CA GLY A 19 6.02 8.52 8.66
C GLY A 19 7.26 9.29 8.21
N LEU A 20 7.67 9.11 6.95
CA LEU A 20 8.80 9.81 6.35
C LEU A 20 8.53 11.30 6.17
N GLN A 21 7.31 11.69 5.79
CA GLN A 21 6.89 13.10 5.72
C GLN A 21 7.00 13.79 7.08
N LYS A 22 6.51 13.14 8.14
CA LYS A 22 6.64 13.65 9.53
C LYS A 22 8.10 13.86 9.93
N ARG A 23 9.02 13.02 9.43
CA ARG A 23 10.46 13.14 9.67
C ARG A 23 11.17 14.14 8.77
N GLY A 24 10.46 14.78 7.85
CA GLY A 24 10.99 15.80 6.95
C GLY A 24 11.66 15.27 5.69
N ALA A 25 11.40 14.02 5.30
CA ALA A 25 11.97 13.42 4.08
C ALA A 25 11.50 14.10 2.77
N HIS A 26 10.41 14.87 2.82
CA HIS A 26 9.91 15.64 1.67
C HIS A 26 10.82 16.83 1.30
N ILE A 27 11.66 17.29 2.23
CA ILE A 27 12.45 18.51 2.05
C ILE A 27 13.79 18.13 1.40
N ILE A 28 13.91 18.39 0.10
CA ILE A 28 15.16 18.25 -0.66
C ILE A 28 16.21 19.28 -0.18
N SER A 29 15.75 20.40 0.41
CA SER A 29 16.60 21.48 0.92
C SER A 29 17.36 21.09 2.20
N THR A 30 18.67 21.30 2.15
CA THR A 30 19.75 20.91 3.06
C THR A 30 19.73 21.60 4.43
N THR A 31 18.56 21.95 4.96
CA THR A 31 18.45 22.77 6.17
C THR A 31 17.35 22.25 7.08
N LYS A 32 17.75 21.47 8.11
CA LYS A 32 16.96 21.04 9.28
C LYS A 32 16.03 19.82 9.15
N GLY A 33 16.34 18.84 8.30
CA GLY A 33 15.72 17.50 8.37
C GLY A 33 16.60 16.51 9.12
N THR A 34 16.06 15.80 10.13
CA THR A 34 16.71 14.64 10.78
C THR A 34 16.69 13.37 9.90
N ALA A 35 16.27 13.49 8.64
CA ALA A 35 16.09 12.38 7.72
C ALA A 35 17.42 12.01 7.05
N THR A 36 17.77 10.74 7.16
CA THR A 36 18.96 10.14 6.55
C THR A 36 18.82 10.11 5.03
N THR A 37 19.93 10.06 4.28
CA THR A 37 19.93 9.93 2.81
C THR A 37 19.05 8.78 2.34
N SER A 38 19.11 7.61 3.00
CA SER A 38 18.29 6.44 2.67
C SER A 38 16.79 6.70 2.78
N GLU A 39 16.37 7.55 3.72
CA GLU A 39 14.96 7.89 3.93
C GLU A 39 14.42 8.82 2.85
N LYS A 40 15.27 9.73 2.36
CA LYS A 40 14.94 10.61 1.23
C LYS A 40 14.81 9.81 -0.06
N LEU A 41 15.71 8.85 -0.30
CA LEU A 41 15.63 7.93 -1.44
C LEU A 41 14.37 7.06 -1.36
N LEU A 42 14.04 6.54 -0.18
CA LEU A 42 12.81 5.77 0.00
C LEU A 42 11.56 6.63 -0.24
N TYR A 43 11.54 7.86 0.27
CA TYR A 43 10.45 8.79 0.02
C TYR A 43 10.28 9.09 -1.47
N GLN A 44 11.39 9.27 -2.20
CA GLN A 44 11.35 9.46 -3.65
C GLN A 44 10.78 8.23 -4.37
N TYR A 45 11.22 7.02 -4.01
CA TYR A 45 10.68 5.77 -4.58
C TYR A 45 9.18 5.63 -4.32
N VAL A 46 8.76 5.84 -3.07
CA VAL A 46 7.37 5.71 -2.65
C VAL A 46 6.50 6.78 -3.31
N SER A 47 7.01 8.00 -3.50
CA SER A 47 6.30 9.08 -4.20
C SER A 47 6.08 8.81 -5.70
N ASN A 48 6.95 8.00 -6.33
CA ASN A 48 6.79 7.58 -7.72
C ASN A 48 5.82 6.40 -7.88
N THR A 49 5.44 5.75 -6.77
CA THR A 49 4.55 4.59 -6.77
C THR A 49 3.11 5.04 -6.55
N LYS A 50 2.13 4.32 -7.09
CA LYS A 50 0.71 4.57 -6.81
C LYS A 50 0.43 4.30 -5.33
N LEU A 51 -0.23 5.24 -4.66
CA LEU A 51 -0.53 5.16 -3.23
C LEU A 51 -2.02 5.40 -2.99
N ILE A 52 -2.62 4.57 -2.14
CA ILE A 52 -3.96 4.80 -1.63
C ILE A 52 -3.89 5.90 -0.56
N PRO A 53 -4.82 6.86 -0.52
CA PRO A 53 -4.86 7.85 0.55
C PRO A 53 -5.03 7.17 1.92
N VAL A 54 -4.32 7.68 2.93
CA VAL A 54 -4.19 7.05 4.26
C VAL A 54 -5.55 6.84 4.94
N ASP A 55 -6.51 7.75 4.73
CA ASP A 55 -7.87 7.64 5.28
C ASP A 55 -8.66 6.44 4.74
N LYS A 56 -8.39 6.01 3.50
CA LYS A 56 -9.09 4.92 2.84
C LYS A 56 -8.48 3.55 3.14
N VAL A 57 -7.23 3.49 3.61
CA VAL A 57 -6.52 2.24 3.94
C VAL A 57 -7.29 1.32 4.89
N PRO A 58 -7.84 1.78 6.04
CA PRO A 58 -8.58 0.90 6.94
C PRO A 58 -9.88 0.38 6.30
N GLU A 59 -10.54 1.18 5.47
CA GLU A 59 -11.75 0.76 4.74
C GLU A 59 -11.40 -0.27 3.66
N CYS A 60 -10.32 -0.06 2.90
CA CYS A 60 -9.80 -1.04 1.94
C CYS A 60 -9.49 -2.37 2.63
N LYS A 61 -8.78 -2.31 3.77
CA LYS A 61 -8.41 -3.50 4.53
C LYS A 61 -9.64 -4.28 4.97
N LYS A 62 -10.66 -3.60 5.51
CA LYS A 62 -11.91 -4.23 5.95
C LYS A 62 -12.64 -4.93 4.79
N LYS A 63 -12.72 -4.29 3.62
CA LYS A 63 -13.30 -4.91 2.42
C LYS A 63 -12.51 -6.12 1.96
N LEU A 64 -11.17 -6.06 2.00
CA LEU A 64 -10.30 -7.17 1.61
C LEU A 64 -10.35 -8.35 2.59
N GLU A 65 -10.66 -8.10 3.86
CA GLU A 65 -10.88 -9.16 4.86
C GLU A 65 -12.12 -10.01 4.55
N GLU A 66 -13.13 -9.47 3.86
CA GLU A 66 -14.34 -10.19 3.44
C GLU A 66 -14.02 -11.31 2.43
N PHE A 67 -12.95 -11.16 1.65
CA PHE A 67 -12.47 -12.13 0.67
C PHE A 67 -11.59 -13.23 1.29
N LYS A 68 -11.51 -13.30 2.63
CA LYS A 68 -10.69 -14.28 3.38
C LYS A 68 -9.23 -14.33 2.94
N LEU A 69 -8.66 -13.21 2.48
CA LEU A 69 -7.25 -13.12 2.05
C LEU A 69 -6.30 -13.14 3.25
N SER A 70 -5.07 -13.63 3.04
CA SER A 70 -4.02 -13.58 4.05
C SER A 70 -3.55 -12.16 4.27
N LYS A 71 -3.07 -11.84 5.48
CA LYS A 71 -2.58 -10.48 5.83
C LYS A 71 -1.50 -9.98 4.85
N GLY A 72 -0.63 -10.87 4.38
CA GLY A 72 0.40 -10.55 3.38
C GLY A 72 -0.19 -10.20 2.00
N GLU A 73 -1.17 -10.97 1.53
CA GLU A 73 -1.88 -10.73 0.26
C GLU A 73 -2.61 -9.38 0.29
N ILE A 74 -3.30 -9.08 1.39
CA ILE A 74 -3.99 -7.81 1.60
C ILE A 74 -3.01 -6.63 1.49
N ILE A 75 -1.84 -6.73 2.13
CA ILE A 75 -0.84 -5.66 2.10
C ILE A 75 -0.20 -5.51 0.72
N GLN A 76 0.06 -6.62 0.04
CA GLN A 76 0.58 -6.57 -1.33
C GLN A 76 -0.41 -5.90 -2.28
N LEU A 77 -1.70 -6.23 -2.19
CA LEU A 77 -2.75 -5.59 -2.99
C LEU A 77 -2.84 -4.08 -2.70
N ILE A 78 -2.79 -3.68 -1.41
CA ILE A 78 -2.80 -2.26 -1.01
C ILE A 78 -1.57 -1.51 -1.55
N ASN A 79 -0.40 -2.16 -1.61
CA ASN A 79 0.84 -1.55 -2.07
C ASN A 79 0.97 -1.49 -3.60
N LEU A 80 0.44 -2.48 -4.32
CA LEU A 80 0.50 -2.55 -5.78
C LEU A 80 -0.59 -1.72 -6.45
N VAL A 81 -1.75 -1.58 -5.81
CA VAL A 81 -2.94 -0.92 -6.35
C VAL A 81 -3.27 -1.51 -7.74
N PRO A 82 -3.71 -2.78 -7.79
CA PRO A 82 -3.90 -3.50 -9.04
C PRO A 82 -4.89 -2.74 -9.93
N SER A 83 -4.51 -2.54 -11.19
CA SER A 83 -5.38 -1.93 -12.21
C SER A 83 -5.88 -2.98 -13.19
N ASN A 84 -5.22 -4.14 -13.25
CA ASN A 84 -5.60 -5.26 -14.10
C ASN A 84 -5.94 -6.51 -13.29
N PRO A 85 -6.82 -7.38 -13.79
CA PRO A 85 -7.10 -8.67 -13.15
C PRO A 85 -5.85 -9.54 -13.04
N ILE A 86 -4.93 -9.43 -14.01
CA ILE A 86 -3.65 -10.17 -14.01
C ILE A 86 -2.82 -9.85 -12.75
N ASP A 87 -2.81 -8.59 -12.31
CA ASP A 87 -2.07 -8.16 -11.11
C ASP A 87 -2.64 -8.83 -9.85
N VAL A 88 -3.95 -9.02 -9.80
CA VAL A 88 -4.64 -9.71 -8.71
C VAL A 88 -4.27 -11.20 -8.70
N HIS A 89 -4.28 -11.86 -9.87
CA HIS A 89 -3.88 -13.26 -10.01
C HIS A 89 -2.42 -13.51 -9.62
N ILE A 90 -1.51 -12.57 -9.86
CA ILE A 90 -0.10 -12.68 -9.45
C ILE A 90 0.06 -12.51 -7.94
N THR A 91 -0.80 -11.69 -7.32
CA THR A 91 -0.68 -11.33 -5.89
C THR A 91 -1.34 -12.35 -4.97
N VAL A 92 -2.43 -12.98 -5.42
CA VAL A 92 -3.24 -13.91 -4.62
C VAL A 92 -2.99 -15.35 -5.09
N GLU A 93 -2.56 -16.19 -4.16
CA GLU A 93 -2.36 -17.61 -4.47
C GLU A 93 -3.71 -18.33 -4.60
N ASN A 94 -3.86 -19.16 -5.63
CA ASN A 94 -5.09 -19.87 -5.98
C ASN A 94 -6.32 -18.94 -6.09
N CYS A 95 -6.13 -17.79 -6.74
CA CYS A 95 -7.16 -16.75 -6.85
C CYS A 95 -8.46 -17.28 -7.50
N GLU A 96 -8.37 -18.16 -8.49
CA GLU A 96 -9.53 -18.77 -9.16
C GLU A 96 -10.35 -19.67 -8.23
N GLU A 97 -9.70 -20.48 -7.39
CA GLU A 97 -10.38 -21.38 -6.45
C GLU A 97 -10.97 -20.64 -5.24
N ARG A 98 -10.37 -19.51 -4.83
CA ARG A 98 -10.77 -18.76 -3.63
C ARG A 98 -11.76 -17.63 -3.87
N LEU A 99 -11.58 -16.86 -4.95
CA LEU A 99 -12.40 -15.68 -5.25
C LEU A 99 -13.38 -15.93 -6.40
N GLY A 100 -13.13 -16.93 -7.26
CA GLY A 100 -13.86 -17.09 -8.52
C GLY A 100 -13.68 -15.89 -9.46
N SER A 101 -14.39 -15.90 -10.59
CA SER A 101 -14.35 -14.81 -11.59
C SER A 101 -14.90 -13.49 -11.02
N ASP A 102 -16.07 -13.54 -10.37
CA ASP A 102 -16.76 -12.36 -9.82
C ASP A 102 -16.01 -11.70 -8.65
N GLY A 103 -15.24 -12.46 -7.87
CA GLY A 103 -14.47 -11.92 -6.76
C GLY A 103 -13.30 -11.05 -7.22
N VAL A 104 -12.66 -11.40 -8.35
CA VAL A 104 -11.57 -10.61 -8.92
C VAL A 104 -12.10 -9.26 -9.44
N GLU A 105 -13.23 -9.27 -10.13
CA GLU A 105 -13.90 -8.03 -10.58
C GLU A 105 -14.37 -7.16 -9.40
N SER A 106 -14.86 -7.78 -8.33
CA SER A 106 -15.25 -7.05 -7.12
C SER A 106 -14.06 -6.36 -6.45
N VAL A 107 -12.90 -7.03 -6.37
CA VAL A 107 -11.66 -6.45 -5.83
C VAL A 107 -11.18 -5.29 -6.70
N LEU A 108 -11.20 -5.46 -8.02
CA LEU A 108 -10.88 -4.38 -8.97
C LEU A 108 -11.80 -3.18 -8.79
N CYS A 109 -13.12 -3.39 -8.71
CA CYS A 109 -14.10 -2.33 -8.50
C CYS A 109 -13.86 -1.56 -7.19
N VAL A 110 -13.44 -2.26 -6.13
CA VAL A 110 -13.05 -1.64 -4.86
C VAL A 110 -11.85 -0.70 -5.07
N PHE A 111 -10.80 -1.15 -5.76
CA PHE A 111 -9.63 -0.31 -6.02
C PHE A 111 -9.91 0.84 -7.00
N ASP A 112 -10.75 0.64 -8.02
CA ASP A 112 -11.18 1.71 -8.94
C ASP A 112 -11.95 2.81 -8.20
N ALA A 113 -12.84 2.44 -7.28
CA ALA A 113 -13.57 3.39 -6.44
C ALA A 113 -12.64 4.20 -5.51
N PHE A 114 -11.46 3.67 -5.17
CA PHE A 114 -10.45 4.36 -4.37
C PHE A 114 -9.45 5.15 -5.24
N ASN A 115 -9.27 4.78 -6.50
CA ASN A 115 -8.41 5.47 -7.47
C ASN A 115 -9.09 6.65 -8.17
N GLY A 116 -10.43 6.67 -8.22
CA GLY A 116 -11.26 7.66 -8.91
C GLY A 116 -11.19 9.11 -8.39
N THR A 117 -10.16 9.50 -7.63
CA THR A 117 -9.94 10.90 -7.21
C THR A 117 -8.56 11.45 -7.62
N THR A 118 -7.83 10.76 -8.52
CA THR A 118 -6.62 11.33 -9.13
C THR A 118 -6.62 11.15 -10.65
N ALA A 119 -7.69 11.63 -11.29
CA ALA A 119 -7.59 12.21 -12.62
C ALA A 119 -7.65 13.73 -12.44
N GLN A 120 -6.76 14.47 -13.13
CA GLN A 120 -6.48 15.91 -13.05
C GLN A 120 -5.37 16.24 -12.02
N GLN A 121 -4.20 16.76 -12.38
CA GLN A 121 -3.60 17.32 -13.60
C GLN A 121 -2.08 17.15 -13.52
#